data_AF-A0A9P5GCB9-F1
#
_entry.id   AF-A0A9P5GCB9-F1
#
_cell.length_a   1.000
_cell.length_b   1.000
_cell.length_c   1.000
_cell.angle_alpha   90.00
_cell.angle_beta   90.00
_cell.angle_gamma   90.00
#
_symmetry.space_group_name_H-M   'P 1'
#
loop_
_entity.id
_entity.type
_entity.pdbx_description
1 polymer ?
#
loop_
_entity_poly.entity_id
_entity_poly.type
_entity_poly.pdbx_seq_one_letter_code
_entity_poly.pdbx_strand_id
1 'polypeptide(L)'
;MAGEIPKSTDPDLLLIQNLKRQQKQLKKEQQRQQNQQNAPQSSQFYASIPQVYPTVAQPQIPIPAGRIVDDSARGILFWEASTCDAVQDSQAPSHTSSMTSETENSTNNWTIPFKVEWMSPSGKTVSFYKVRNLRNPYNKNRYVKIARDGTEIEPSVGKKIIEMFHS
;
A
#
# COMPACT_ATOMS: atom_id res chain seq x y z
N MET A 1 -20.32 51.76 -2.92
CA MET A 1 -19.62 51.86 -4.21
C MET A 1 -18.13 51.85 -3.93
N ALA A 2 -17.46 50.71 -4.08
CA ALA A 2 -16.01 50.62 -3.92
C ALA A 2 -15.36 51.00 -5.26
N GLY A 3 -14.59 52.09 -5.26
CA GLY A 3 -13.88 52.56 -6.45
C GLY A 3 -12.75 51.59 -6.82
N GLU A 4 -12.75 51.11 -8.06
CA GLU A 4 -11.64 50.36 -8.63
C GLU A 4 -10.44 51.31 -8.81
N ILE A 5 -9.32 50.97 -8.18
CA ILE A 5 -8.06 51.70 -8.31
C ILE A 5 -7.53 51.48 -9.73
N PRO A 6 -7.21 52.53 -10.52
CA PRO A 6 -6.67 52.36 -11.86
C PRO A 6 -5.31 51.67 -11.78
N LYS A 7 -5.10 50.64 -12.62
CA LYS A 7 -3.81 49.98 -12.77
C LYS A 7 -2.81 51.01 -13.32
N SER A 8 -1.82 51.36 -12.50
CA SER A 8 -0.79 52.34 -12.87
C SER A 8 -0.03 51.89 -14.12
N THR A 9 0.00 52.77 -15.14
CA THR A 9 0.68 52.61 -16.43
C THR A 9 2.15 53.04 -16.39
N ASP A 10 2.66 53.38 -15.21
CA ASP A 10 4.02 53.85 -15.01
C ASP A 10 5.04 52.73 -15.32
N PRO A 11 5.92 52.90 -16.34
CA PRO A 11 6.87 51.87 -16.76
C PRO A 11 7.84 51.45 -15.65
N ASP A 12 8.20 52.35 -14.74
CA ASP A 12 9.13 52.05 -13.65
C ASP A 12 8.46 51.18 -12.58
N LEU A 13 7.18 51.41 -12.29
CA LEU A 13 6.41 50.58 -11.36
C LEU A 13 6.16 49.18 -11.93
N LEU A 14 5.94 49.07 -13.24
CA LEU A 14 5.81 47.78 -13.92
C LEU A 14 7.12 46.98 -13.87
N LEU A 15 8.27 47.64 -14.06
CA LEU A 15 9.58 47.01 -13.94
C LEU A 15 9.82 46.45 -12.53
N ILE A 16 9.49 47.23 -11.49
CA ILE A 16 9.61 46.79 -10.09
C ILE A 16 8.67 45.62 -9.79
N GLN A 17 7.44 45.63 -10.31
CA GLN A 17 6.51 44.50 -10.13
C GLN A 17 7.01 43.22 -10.80
N ASN A 18 7.55 43.34 -12.02
CA ASN A 18 8.11 42.20 -12.75
C ASN A 18 9.34 41.63 -12.04
N LEU A 19 10.22 42.49 -11.52
CA LEU A 19 11.38 42.07 -10.74
C LEU A 19 10.95 41.34 -9.44
N LYS A 20 9.95 41.86 -8.73
CA LYS A 20 9.39 41.19 -7.54
C LYS A 20 8.77 39.82 -7.88
N ARG A 21 8.09 39.72 -9.02
CA ARG A 21 7.54 38.44 -9.52
C ARG A 21 8.65 37.45 -9.85
N GLN A 22 9.73 37.87 -10.51
CA GLN A 22 10.90 37.03 -10.77
C GLN A 22 11.55 36.55 -9.48
N GLN A 23 11.82 37.44 -8.51
CA GLN A 23 12.41 37.05 -7.23
C GLN A 23 11.53 36.03 -6.48
N LYS A 24 10.20 36.18 -6.56
CA LYS A 24 9.25 35.20 -5.98
C LYS A 24 9.32 33.84 -6.67
N GLN A 25 9.47 33.82 -8.01
CA GLN A 25 9.63 32.59 -8.77
C GLN A 25 10.96 31.90 -8.43
N LEU A 26 12.06 32.64 -8.39
CA LEU A 26 13.39 32.11 -8.02
C LEU A 26 13.38 31.52 -6.61
N LYS A 27 12.76 32.19 -5.64
CA LYS A 27 12.60 31.62 -4.28
C LYS A 27 11.76 30.35 -4.28
N LYS A 28 10.66 30.31 -5.04
CA LYS A 28 9.82 29.11 -5.16
C LYS A 28 10.56 27.95 -5.82
N GLU A 29 11.41 28.24 -6.80
CA GLU A 29 12.22 27.25 -7.49
C GLU A 29 13.34 26.70 -6.61
N GLN A 30 14.04 27.56 -5.86
CA GLN A 30 15.00 27.11 -4.84
C GLN A 30 14.33 26.21 -3.80
N GLN A 31 13.14 26.57 -3.31
CA GLN A 31 12.40 25.71 -2.37
C GLN A 31 12.01 24.36 -3.02
N ARG A 32 11.62 24.35 -4.30
CA ARG A 32 11.34 23.10 -5.03
C ARG A 32 12.58 22.24 -5.22
N GLN A 33 13.75 22.85 -5.47
CA GLN A 33 15.02 22.12 -5.57
C GLN A 33 15.44 21.57 -4.21
N GLN A 34 15.30 22.36 -3.14
CA GLN A 34 15.59 21.93 -1.78
C GLN A 34 14.65 20.82 -1.31
N ASN A 35 13.36 20.89 -1.65
CA ASN A 35 12.41 19.81 -1.39
C ASN A 35 12.67 18.55 -2.24
N GLN A 36 13.28 18.67 -3.42
CA GLN A 36 13.70 17.51 -4.23
C GLN A 36 14.97 16.87 -3.67
N GLN A 37 15.92 17.66 -3.15
CA GLN A 37 17.12 17.16 -2.48
C GLN A 37 16.80 16.53 -1.12
N ASN A 38 15.86 17.11 -0.39
CA ASN A 38 15.37 16.58 0.90
C ASN A 38 14.17 15.63 0.73
N ALA A 39 13.81 15.26 -0.50
CA ALA A 39 12.85 14.20 -0.71
C ALA A 39 13.47 12.92 -0.10
N PRO A 40 12.80 12.26 0.86
CA PRO A 40 13.29 10.97 1.32
C PRO A 40 13.44 10.09 0.07
N GLN A 41 14.63 9.55 -0.13
CA GLN A 41 14.92 8.58 -1.18
C GLN A 41 14.05 7.34 -0.89
N SER A 42 12.78 7.39 -1.30
CA SER A 42 11.81 6.32 -1.08
C SER A 42 12.11 5.06 -1.89
N SER A 43 13.21 5.08 -2.65
CA SER A 43 13.64 4.04 -3.56
C SER A 43 14.35 2.86 -2.88
N GLN A 44 14.54 2.86 -1.57
CA GLN A 44 15.07 1.71 -0.82
C GLN A 44 14.04 0.98 0.05
N PHE A 45 12.82 1.50 0.20
CA PHE A 45 11.80 0.89 1.08
C PHE A 45 11.00 -0.24 0.43
N TYR A 46 11.40 -0.69 -0.76
CA TYR A 46 10.73 -1.79 -1.44
C TYR A 46 11.73 -2.92 -1.72
N ALA A 47 11.43 -4.07 -1.12
CA ALA A 47 11.93 -5.41 -1.43
C ALA A 47 13.16 -5.94 -0.65
N SER A 48 13.27 -5.72 0.66
CA SER A 48 13.99 -6.73 1.46
C SER A 48 13.05 -7.90 1.71
N ILE A 49 13.42 -9.08 1.23
CA ILE A 49 12.72 -10.31 1.56
C ILE A 49 12.91 -10.55 3.08
N PRO A 50 11.84 -10.84 3.84
CA PRO A 50 11.95 -11.12 5.27
C PRO A 50 12.94 -12.24 5.56
N GLN A 51 13.70 -12.10 6.64
CA GLN A 51 14.67 -13.10 7.07
C GLN A 51 13.96 -14.11 7.98
N VAL A 52 14.28 -15.39 7.81
CA VAL A 52 13.67 -16.47 8.58
C VAL A 52 14.76 -17.24 9.32
N TYR A 53 14.64 -17.28 10.64
CA TYR A 53 15.59 -17.96 11.53
C TYR A 53 14.91 -19.17 12.19
N PRO A 54 15.32 -20.41 11.89
CA PRO A 54 14.73 -21.59 12.52
C PRO A 54 15.09 -21.65 14.01
N THR A 55 14.14 -22.06 14.84
CA THR A 55 14.34 -22.29 16.28
C THR A 55 14.08 -23.75 16.61
N VAL A 56 15.04 -24.39 17.28
CA VAL A 56 14.88 -25.75 17.79
C VAL A 56 13.99 -25.79 19.02
N ALA A 57 13.27 -26.89 19.20
CA ALA A 57 12.54 -27.13 20.45
C ALA A 57 13.52 -27.21 21.62
N GLN A 58 13.19 -26.56 22.73
CA GLN A 58 13.99 -26.63 23.96
C GLN A 58 13.25 -27.51 24.98
N PRO A 59 13.74 -28.71 25.35
CA PRO A 59 13.02 -29.60 26.28
C PRO A 59 12.77 -28.98 27.68
N GLN A 60 13.64 -28.05 28.09
CA GLN A 60 13.61 -27.37 29.39
C GLN A 60 12.59 -26.22 29.51
N ILE A 61 12.08 -25.70 28.39
CA ILE A 61 11.12 -24.59 28.35
C ILE A 61 10.03 -25.00 27.36
N PRO A 62 8.72 -24.89 27.63
CA PRO A 62 7.66 -25.41 26.75
C PRO A 62 7.47 -24.60 25.45
N ILE A 63 8.55 -24.38 24.69
CA ILE A 63 8.61 -23.69 23.41
C ILE A 63 8.78 -24.77 22.33
N PRO A 64 7.80 -24.95 21.43
CA PRO A 64 7.92 -25.88 20.32
C PRO A 64 9.06 -25.51 19.36
N ALA A 65 9.42 -26.41 18.46
CA ALA A 65 10.22 -26.01 17.30
C ALA A 65 9.43 -24.99 16.46
N GLY A 66 10.12 -24.09 15.78
CA GLY A 66 9.48 -22.99 15.06
C GLY A 66 10.46 -22.18 14.23
N ARG A 67 10.07 -20.95 13.90
CA ARG A 67 10.92 -19.98 13.21
C ARG A 67 10.57 -18.55 13.60
N ILE A 68 11.60 -17.71 13.70
CA ILE A 68 11.48 -16.26 13.85
C ILE A 68 11.44 -15.66 12.45
N VAL A 69 10.48 -14.79 12.19
CA VAL A 69 10.35 -14.04 10.95
C VAL A 69 10.65 -12.57 11.24
N ASP A 70 11.74 -12.06 10.66
CA ASP A 70 12.18 -10.68 10.76
C ASP A 70 11.92 -9.96 9.43
N ASP A 71 10.93 -9.06 9.45
CA ASP A 71 10.61 -8.11 8.39
C ASP A 71 10.85 -6.69 8.93
N SER A 72 12.10 -6.42 9.31
CA SER A 72 12.57 -5.12 9.81
C SER A 72 12.26 -3.95 8.88
N ALA A 73 12.22 -4.17 7.56
CA ALA A 73 11.80 -3.14 6.60
C ALA A 73 10.35 -2.69 6.78
N ARG A 74 9.50 -3.57 7.33
CA ARG A 74 8.10 -3.28 7.66
C ARG A 74 7.88 -3.13 9.17
N GLY A 75 8.94 -3.25 9.98
CA GLY A 75 8.89 -3.15 11.44
C GLY A 75 8.15 -4.33 12.10
N ILE A 76 8.19 -5.51 11.49
CA ILE A 76 7.46 -6.70 11.96
C ILE A 76 8.48 -7.77 12.37
N LEU A 77 8.36 -8.27 13.60
CA LEU A 77 9.15 -9.38 14.13
C LEU A 77 8.24 -10.28 14.97
N PHE A 78 8.08 -11.54 14.57
CA PHE A 78 7.27 -12.51 15.33
C PHE A 78 7.85 -13.92 15.19
N TRP A 79 7.39 -14.84 16.04
CA TRP A 79 7.75 -16.24 16.02
C TRP A 79 6.52 -17.09 15.71
N GLU A 80 6.70 -18.13 14.90
CA GLU A 80 5.64 -19.12 14.64
C GLU A 80 6.14 -20.53 14.94
N ALA A 81 5.25 -21.35 15.53
CA ALA A 81 5.52 -22.75 15.81
C ALA A 81 5.48 -23.57 14.53
N SER A 82 6.39 -24.52 14.39
CA SER A 82 6.33 -25.56 13.37
C SER A 82 5.19 -26.52 13.73
N THR A 83 4.06 -26.43 13.05
CA THR A 83 2.99 -27.44 13.17
C THR A 83 3.48 -28.72 12.50
N CYS A 84 3.75 -29.75 13.29
CA CYS A 84 4.13 -31.08 12.80
C CYS A 84 2.99 -31.88 12.18
N ASP A 85 1.78 -31.33 12.11
CA ASP A 85 0.59 -31.99 11.55
C ASP A 85 0.48 -31.76 10.03
N ALA A 86 1.48 -32.21 9.28
CA ALA A 86 1.29 -32.55 7.87
C ALA A 86 0.77 -33.98 7.80
N VAL A 87 -0.45 -34.20 8.29
CA VAL A 87 -1.20 -35.39 7.90
C VAL A 87 -1.38 -35.33 6.39
N GLN A 88 -0.72 -36.25 5.68
CA GLN A 88 -0.97 -36.55 4.29
C GLN A 88 -2.39 -37.13 4.16
N ASP A 89 -3.41 -36.30 4.24
CA ASP A 89 -4.75 -36.72 3.85
C ASP A 89 -4.98 -36.33 2.39
N SER A 90 -4.84 -37.36 1.55
CA SER A 90 -4.91 -37.28 0.11
C SER A 90 -6.38 -37.20 -0.32
N GLN A 91 -6.96 -35.99 -0.41
CA GLN A 91 -8.07 -35.66 -1.34
C GLN A 91 -8.54 -34.20 -1.22
N ALA A 92 -7.88 -33.29 -1.94
CA ALA A 92 -8.49 -32.08 -2.51
C ALA A 92 -7.56 -31.49 -3.60
N PRO A 93 -8.09 -30.85 -4.65
CA PRO A 93 -7.52 -30.95 -5.99
C PRO A 93 -6.34 -30.01 -6.25
N SER A 94 -5.38 -30.62 -6.93
CA SER A 94 -4.23 -30.06 -7.64
C SER A 94 -4.54 -28.81 -8.45
N HIS A 95 -3.86 -27.70 -8.14
CA HIS A 95 -3.37 -26.81 -9.18
C HIS A 95 -1.87 -26.98 -9.29
N THR A 96 -1.51 -27.67 -10.36
CA THR A 96 -0.17 -28.06 -10.75
C THR A 96 0.75 -26.85 -10.89
N SER A 97 1.94 -26.95 -10.31
CA SER A 97 3.18 -26.40 -10.85
C SER A 97 4.35 -27.13 -10.19
N SER A 98 4.38 -28.44 -10.40
CA SER A 98 5.61 -29.20 -10.26
C SER A 98 6.42 -28.96 -11.54
N MET A 99 7.40 -28.05 -11.48
CA MET A 99 8.63 -28.24 -12.23
C MET A 99 9.82 -28.15 -11.28
N THR A 100 10.45 -29.31 -11.21
CA THR A 100 11.72 -29.67 -10.62
C THR A 100 12.84 -28.68 -10.96
N SER A 101 13.53 -28.21 -9.92
CA SER A 101 14.99 -28.30 -9.87
C SER A 101 15.43 -28.01 -8.44
N GLU A 102 16.06 -29.02 -7.85
CA GLU A 102 16.85 -28.95 -6.63
C GLU A 102 17.88 -27.81 -6.76
N THR A 103 17.60 -26.68 -6.13
CA THR A 103 18.62 -25.79 -5.61
C THR A 103 18.08 -25.26 -4.30
N GLU A 104 18.84 -25.53 -3.25
CA GLU A 104 18.71 -24.96 -1.93
C GLU A 104 18.51 -23.45 -2.02
N ASN A 105 17.26 -23.05 -1.88
CA ASN A 105 16.92 -21.71 -1.50
C ASN A 105 15.57 -21.87 -0.82
N SER A 106 15.62 -22.03 0.50
CA SER A 106 14.52 -21.84 1.44
C SER A 106 13.98 -20.42 1.25
N THR A 107 13.32 -20.23 0.11
CA THR A 107 12.79 -18.98 -0.41
C THR A 107 11.52 -18.74 0.36
N ASN A 108 11.69 -18.20 1.56
CA ASN A 108 10.71 -17.47 2.34
C ASN A 108 9.29 -17.59 1.80
N ASN A 109 8.61 -18.71 2.13
CA ASN A 109 7.20 -18.98 1.79
C ASN A 109 6.22 -17.98 2.46
N TRP A 110 6.73 -16.88 3.02
CA TRP A 110 6.04 -15.85 3.79
C TRP A 110 4.91 -15.18 3.03
N THR A 111 5.06 -15.02 1.71
CA THR A 111 3.97 -14.55 0.84
C THR A 111 4.19 -15.14 -0.54
N ILE A 112 3.24 -15.94 -1.03
CA ILE A 112 3.19 -16.30 -2.45
C ILE A 112 2.71 -15.04 -3.18
N PRO A 113 3.56 -14.33 -3.93
CA PRO A 113 3.11 -13.18 -4.68
C PRO A 113 2.12 -13.65 -5.75
N PHE A 114 1.06 -12.88 -5.96
CA PHE A 114 0.08 -13.14 -7.01
C PHE A 114 -0.01 -11.95 -7.95
N LYS A 115 -0.29 -12.24 -9.23
CA LYS A 115 -0.48 -11.22 -10.25
C LYS A 115 -1.84 -10.54 -10.04
N VAL A 116 -1.85 -9.21 -10.09
CA VAL A 116 -3.07 -8.41 -10.09
C VAL A 116 -3.19 -7.61 -11.38
N GLU A 117 -4.43 -7.38 -11.82
CA GLU A 117 -4.75 -6.50 -12.93
C GLU A 117 -5.57 -5.31 -12.42
N TRP A 118 -5.11 -4.09 -12.70
CA TRP A 118 -5.80 -2.88 -12.32
C TRP A 118 -6.87 -2.53 -13.36
N MET A 119 -8.15 -2.73 -13.02
CA MET A 119 -9.27 -2.48 -13.93
C MET A 119 -9.89 -1.08 -13.82
N SER A 120 -9.56 -0.30 -12.79
CA SER A 120 -10.15 1.02 -12.57
C SER A 120 -9.70 2.02 -13.65
N PRO A 121 -10.59 2.88 -14.18
CA PRO A 121 -10.19 3.93 -15.11
C PRO A 121 -9.12 4.85 -14.53
N SER A 122 -8.12 5.24 -15.34
CA SER A 122 -7.01 6.06 -14.87
C SER A 122 -7.49 7.37 -14.24
N GLY A 123 -7.02 7.65 -13.02
CA GLY A 123 -7.38 8.85 -12.27
C GLY A 123 -8.78 8.83 -11.63
N LYS A 124 -9.58 7.76 -11.80
CA LYS A 124 -10.88 7.64 -11.13
C LYS A 124 -10.74 6.97 -9.76
N THR A 125 -11.26 7.66 -8.74
CA THR A 125 -11.37 7.15 -7.38
C THR A 125 -12.83 7.20 -6.93
N VAL A 126 -13.22 6.26 -6.06
CA VAL A 126 -14.54 6.29 -5.42
C VAL A 126 -14.39 6.91 -4.03
N SER A 127 -14.89 8.13 -3.88
CA SER A 127 -14.93 8.81 -2.57
C SER A 127 -15.80 8.03 -1.57
N PHE A 128 -15.39 8.02 -0.30
CA PHE A 128 -16.19 7.44 0.79
C PHE A 128 -17.60 8.02 0.91
N TYR A 129 -17.82 9.25 0.43
CA TYR A 129 -19.15 9.84 0.40
C TYR A 129 -20.11 9.06 -0.52
N LYS A 130 -19.63 8.57 -1.67
CA LYS A 130 -20.45 7.80 -2.62
C LYS A 130 -20.90 6.45 -2.03
N VAL A 131 -20.06 5.82 -1.22
CA VAL A 131 -20.33 4.51 -0.60
C VAL A 131 -20.92 4.60 0.81
N ARG A 132 -21.29 5.80 1.29
CA ARG A 132 -21.67 6.01 2.71
C ARG A 132 -22.89 5.21 3.17
N ASN A 133 -23.79 4.87 2.26
CA ASN A 133 -25.01 4.12 2.56
C ASN A 133 -24.88 2.61 2.26
N LEU A 134 -23.75 2.20 1.68
CA LEU A 134 -23.54 0.82 1.29
C LEU A 134 -23.09 0.00 2.49
N ARG A 135 -23.78 -1.11 2.74
CA ARG A 135 -23.54 -2.02 3.87
C ARG A 135 -23.20 -3.40 3.35
N ASN A 136 -22.33 -4.10 4.07
CA ASN A 136 -21.88 -5.45 3.71
C ASN A 136 -22.53 -6.48 4.65
N PRO A 137 -23.50 -7.29 4.19
CA PRO A 137 -24.12 -8.36 4.97
C PRO A 137 -23.11 -9.31 5.61
N TYR A 138 -22.00 -9.63 4.92
CA TYR A 138 -20.96 -10.54 5.41
C TYR A 138 -20.14 -9.97 6.58
N ASN A 139 -20.22 -8.66 6.79
CA ASN A 139 -19.49 -7.96 7.83
C ASN A 139 -20.45 -7.38 8.90
N LYS A 140 -21.37 -8.20 9.41
CA LYS A 140 -22.41 -7.81 10.39
C LYS A 140 -23.24 -6.62 9.90
N ASN A 141 -23.46 -6.54 8.58
CA ASN A 141 -24.15 -5.42 7.93
C ASN A 141 -23.57 -4.02 8.26
N ARG A 142 -22.27 -3.95 8.56
CA ARG A 142 -21.55 -2.68 8.75
C ARG A 142 -21.37 -1.96 7.42
N TYR A 143 -21.13 -0.65 7.49
CA TYR A 143 -20.79 0.14 6.30
C TYR A 143 -19.55 -0.45 5.63
N VAL A 144 -19.56 -0.50 4.29
CA VAL A 144 -18.46 -1.05 3.49
C VAL A 144 -17.11 -0.38 3.82
N LYS A 145 -17.13 0.93 4.11
CA LYS A 145 -15.92 1.67 4.52
C LYS A 145 -15.33 1.25 5.88
N ILE A 146 -16.02 0.40 6.64
CA ILE A 146 -15.59 -0.09 7.97
C ILE A 146 -15.25 -1.57 7.83
N ALA A 147 -14.02 -1.84 7.39
CA ALA A 147 -13.51 -3.18 7.15
C ALA A 147 -12.04 -3.28 7.58
N ARG A 148 -11.58 -4.51 7.88
CA ARG A 148 -10.16 -4.84 8.04
C ARG A 148 -9.63 -5.38 6.71
N ASP A 149 -8.32 -5.47 6.58
CA ASP A 149 -7.68 -6.12 5.44
C ASP A 149 -8.19 -7.57 5.31
N GLY A 150 -8.47 -7.99 4.08
CA GLY A 150 -9.03 -9.31 3.79
C GLY A 150 -10.52 -9.50 4.15
N THR A 151 -11.25 -8.44 4.53
CA THR A 151 -12.70 -8.55 4.76
C THR A 151 -13.43 -8.83 3.44
N GLU A 152 -14.09 -9.98 3.34
CA GLU A 152 -14.91 -10.33 2.18
C GLU A 152 -16.13 -9.41 2.03
N ILE A 153 -16.47 -9.08 0.78
CA ILE A 153 -17.62 -8.25 0.42
C ILE A 153 -18.66 -9.12 -0.28
N GLU A 154 -19.93 -8.98 0.12
CA GLU A 154 -21.04 -9.66 -0.56
C GLU A 154 -21.07 -9.29 -2.07
N PRO A 155 -21.26 -10.24 -2.99
CA PRO A 155 -21.10 -10.00 -4.43
C PRO A 155 -21.97 -8.87 -5.00
N SER A 156 -23.23 -8.74 -4.58
CA SER A 156 -24.13 -7.68 -5.05
C SER A 156 -23.67 -6.30 -4.58
N VAL A 157 -23.13 -6.20 -3.37
CA VAL A 157 -22.51 -5.01 -2.81
C VAL A 157 -21.23 -4.66 -3.57
N GLY A 158 -20.38 -5.65 -3.87
CA GLY A 158 -19.17 -5.48 -4.67
C GLY A 158 -19.46 -4.91 -6.07
N LYS A 159 -20.47 -5.46 -6.75
CA LYS A 159 -20.90 -4.97 -8.06
C LYS A 159 -21.28 -3.48 -8.04
N LYS A 160 -22.03 -3.05 -7.02
CA LYS A 160 -22.41 -1.63 -6.84
C LYS A 160 -21.19 -0.72 -6.66
N ILE A 161 -20.14 -1.19 -5.98
CA ILE A 161 -18.90 -0.41 -5.81
C ILE A 161 -18.19 -0.25 -7.16
N ILE A 162 -18.10 -1.33 -7.94
CA ILE A 162 -17.48 -1.30 -9.27
C ILE A 162 -18.22 -0.31 -10.19
N GLU A 163 -19.56 -0.33 -10.20
CA GLU A 163 -20.37 0.63 -10.98
C GLU A 163 -20.06 2.10 -10.64
N MET A 164 -19.75 2.41 -9.37
CA MET A 164 -19.39 3.78 -8.95
C MET A 164 -18.03 4.26 -9.49
N PHE A 165 -17.13 3.36 -9.90
CA PHE A 165 -15.90 3.73 -10.60
C PHE A 165 -16.17 4.18 -12.03
N HIS A 166 -17.27 3.74 -12.64
CA HIS A 166 -17.63 4.09 -14.01
C HIS A 166 -18.59 5.28 -14.10
N SER A 167 -19.39 5.55 -13.05
CA SER A 167 -20.15 6.81 -12.89
C SER A 167 -19.23 8.04 -12.90
#